data_AF-A0A4P1K5R4-F1
#
_entry.id   AF-A0A4P1K5R4-F1
#
_cell.length_a   1.000
_cell.length_b   1.000
_cell.length_c   1.000
_cell.angle_alpha   90.00
_cell.angle_beta   90.00
_cell.angle_gamma   90.00
#
_symmetry.space_group_name_H-M   'P 1'
#
loop_
_entity.id
_entity.type
_entity.pdbx_description
1 polymer ?
#
loop_
_entity_poly.entity_id
_entity_poly.type
_entity_poly.pdbx_seq_one_letter_code
_entity_poly.pdbx_strand_id
1 'polypeptide(L)'
;MSANWKSIALTVVLAALASGGGAWLAAGWMMKQHETPSVHDIVHQKLDLTADQDARLDQIEASFAVQRDALEADVRAANRELADSIAASKGDSPEVRAAVDHFHDAMGALQKATIAHVFEMRAVLTPEQARIFDKEIAGALTQEPR
;
A
#
# COMPACT_ATOMS: atom_id res chain seq x y z
N MET A 1 27.30 -3.58 33.33
CA MET A 1 26.46 -4.58 32.62
C MET A 1 25.47 -3.95 31.63
N SER A 2 25.82 -2.83 30.97
CA SER A 2 24.88 -2.05 30.12
C SER A 2 25.11 -2.19 28.60
N ALA A 3 26.13 -2.94 28.18
CA ALA A 3 26.51 -3.10 26.77
C ALA A 3 25.67 -4.16 26.02
N ASN A 4 25.21 -5.21 26.72
CA ASN A 4 24.50 -6.32 26.09
C ASN A 4 23.04 -5.95 25.75
N TRP A 5 22.34 -5.20 26.61
CA TRP A 5 20.96 -4.83 26.36
C TRP A 5 20.79 -3.90 25.16
N LYS A 6 21.71 -2.93 25.00
CA LYS A 6 21.70 -2.00 23.85
C LYS A 6 21.97 -2.71 22.53
N SER A 7 22.88 -3.70 22.56
CA SER A 7 23.20 -4.52 21.39
C SER A 7 22.05 -5.47 21.05
N ILE A 8 21.37 -6.04 22.06
CA ILE A 8 20.18 -6.88 21.86
C ILE A 8 19.02 -6.06 21.30
N ALA A 9 18.72 -4.89 21.86
CA ALA A 9 17.66 -4.02 21.35
C ALA A 9 17.93 -3.53 19.93
N LEU A 10 19.18 -3.14 19.63
CA LEU A 10 19.60 -2.77 18.28
C LEU A 10 19.47 -3.95 17.30
N THR A 11 19.81 -5.16 17.73
CA THR A 11 19.68 -6.37 16.91
C THR A 11 18.21 -6.73 16.69
N VAL A 12 17.33 -6.54 17.68
CA VAL A 12 15.88 -6.75 17.54
C VAL A 12 15.27 -5.73 16.58
N VAL A 13 15.69 -4.46 16.66
CA VAL A 13 15.22 -3.41 15.73
C VAL A 13 15.75 -3.66 14.32
N LEU A 14 17.02 -4.00 14.15
CA LEU A 14 17.60 -4.35 12.85
C LEU A 14 16.95 -5.62 12.27
N ALA A 15 16.67 -6.61 13.10
CA ALA A 15 15.94 -7.80 12.69
C ALA A 15 14.50 -7.44 12.32
N ALA A 16 13.81 -6.57 13.07
CA ALA A 16 12.46 -6.12 12.75
C ALA A 16 12.40 -5.26 11.48
N LEU A 17 13.44 -4.49 11.15
CA LEU A 17 13.56 -3.73 9.91
C LEU A 17 13.96 -4.61 8.72
N ALA A 18 14.82 -5.60 8.94
CA ALA A 18 15.12 -6.61 7.92
C ALA A 18 13.91 -7.51 7.66
N SER A 19 13.13 -7.82 8.71
CA SER A 19 11.87 -8.57 8.63
C SER A 19 10.75 -7.71 8.06
N GLY A 20 10.67 -6.41 8.38
CA GLY A 20 9.61 -5.50 7.97
C GLY A 20 9.84 -4.93 6.58
N GLY A 21 11.07 -4.51 6.27
CA GLY A 21 11.51 -4.14 4.92
C GLY A 21 11.59 -5.36 4.01
N GLY A 22 12.04 -6.50 4.52
CA GLY A 22 12.02 -7.78 3.81
C GLY A 22 10.60 -8.30 3.59
N ALA A 23 9.72 -8.21 4.59
CA ALA A 23 8.31 -8.58 4.44
C ALA A 23 7.52 -7.57 3.60
N TRP A 24 7.91 -6.29 3.53
CA TRP A 24 7.25 -5.30 2.67
C TRP A 24 7.78 -5.31 1.24
N LEU A 25 9.07 -5.56 1.02
CA LEU A 25 9.59 -5.89 -0.31
C LEU A 25 9.05 -7.24 -0.79
N ALA A 26 8.97 -8.23 0.11
CA ALA A 26 8.32 -9.50 -0.19
C ALA A 26 6.82 -9.32 -0.39
N ALA A 27 6.11 -8.50 0.40
CA ALA A 27 4.68 -8.24 0.21
C ALA A 27 4.43 -7.39 -1.03
N GLY A 28 5.28 -6.44 -1.39
CA GLY A 28 5.19 -5.68 -2.64
C GLY A 28 5.50 -6.55 -3.85
N TRP A 29 6.47 -7.46 -3.74
CA TRP A 29 6.77 -8.47 -4.76
C TRP A 29 5.71 -9.57 -4.83
N MET A 30 5.09 -9.92 -3.71
CA MET A 30 4.04 -10.92 -3.58
C MET A 30 2.67 -10.35 -3.95
N MET A 31 2.39 -9.06 -3.75
CA MET A 31 1.25 -8.35 -4.35
C MET A 31 1.41 -8.25 -5.86
N LYS A 32 2.64 -8.29 -6.37
CA LYS A 32 2.95 -8.41 -7.79
C LYS A 32 2.87 -9.86 -8.32
N GLN A 33 2.79 -10.87 -7.44
CA GLN A 33 2.79 -12.30 -7.78
C GLN A 33 1.57 -13.10 -7.33
N HIS A 34 0.77 -12.61 -6.39
CA HIS A 34 -0.44 -13.30 -5.95
C HIS A 34 -1.58 -12.99 -6.91
N GLU A 35 -2.02 -14.07 -7.56
CA GLU A 35 -3.21 -14.20 -8.39
C GLU A 35 -4.52 -14.03 -7.59
N THR A 36 -4.62 -13.02 -6.72
CA THR A 36 -5.93 -12.42 -6.43
C THR A 36 -6.22 -11.47 -7.57
N PRO A 37 -7.36 -11.59 -8.28
CA PRO A 37 -7.71 -10.64 -9.33
C PRO A 37 -7.56 -9.23 -8.78
N SER A 38 -6.70 -8.42 -9.42
CA SER A 38 -6.61 -7.01 -9.05
C SER A 38 -7.98 -6.37 -9.22
N VAL A 39 -8.25 -5.25 -8.54
CA VAL A 39 -9.52 -4.53 -8.75
C VAL A 39 -9.77 -4.25 -10.23
N HIS A 40 -8.69 -3.96 -10.96
CA HIS A 40 -8.68 -3.79 -12.41
C HIS A 40 -9.12 -5.06 -13.15
N ASP A 41 -8.62 -6.24 -12.75
CA ASP A 41 -9.07 -7.53 -13.32
C ASP A 41 -10.54 -7.81 -13.04
N ILE A 42 -11.05 -7.48 -11.85
CA ILE A 42 -12.48 -7.61 -11.52
C ILE A 42 -13.30 -6.75 -12.48
N VAL A 43 -12.88 -5.50 -12.70
CA VAL A 43 -13.59 -4.54 -13.56
C VAL A 43 -13.61 -5.01 -15.01
N HIS A 44 -12.46 -5.39 -15.58
CA HIS A 44 -12.40 -5.74 -17.01
C HIS A 44 -12.78 -7.19 -17.35
N GLN A 45 -12.65 -8.13 -16.40
CA GLN A 45 -12.94 -9.55 -16.68
C GLN A 45 -14.32 -10.00 -16.21
N LYS A 46 -14.90 -9.37 -15.18
CA LYS A 46 -16.18 -9.79 -14.59
C LYS A 46 -17.36 -8.88 -14.92
N LEU A 47 -17.12 -7.69 -15.47
CA LEU A 47 -18.18 -6.76 -15.85
C LEU A 47 -18.23 -6.64 -17.37
N ASP A 48 -19.44 -6.70 -17.91
CA ASP A 48 -19.70 -6.36 -19.30
C ASP A 48 -19.81 -4.83 -19.40
N LEU A 49 -18.69 -4.17 -19.70
CA LEU A 49 -18.58 -2.72 -19.77
C LEU A 49 -18.98 -2.22 -21.15
N THR A 50 -19.73 -1.11 -21.20
CA THR A 50 -19.91 -0.41 -22.48
C THR A 50 -18.64 0.31 -22.88
N ALA A 51 -18.47 0.60 -24.18
CA ALA A 51 -17.31 1.36 -24.67
C ALA A 51 -17.15 2.72 -23.98
N ASP A 52 -18.27 3.38 -23.65
CA ASP A 52 -18.26 4.65 -22.91
C ASP A 52 -17.81 4.49 -21.45
N GLN A 53 -18.17 3.37 -20.80
CA GLN A 53 -17.70 3.07 -19.45
C GLN A 53 -16.20 2.76 -19.45
N ASP A 54 -15.74 1.94 -20.40
CA ASP A 54 -14.34 1.56 -20.56
C ASP A 54 -13.45 2.81 -20.76
N ALA A 55 -13.82 3.69 -21.69
CA ALA A 55 -13.09 4.93 -21.94
C ALA A 55 -13.04 5.87 -20.72
N ARG A 56 -14.07 5.87 -19.86
CA ARG A 56 -14.09 6.65 -18.62
C ARG A 56 -13.22 6.02 -17.54
N LEU A 57 -13.23 4.70 -17.43
CA LEU A 57 -12.39 3.95 -16.50
C LEU A 57 -10.90 4.14 -16.85
N ASP A 58 -10.54 4.09 -18.13
CA ASP A 58 -9.17 4.35 -18.60
C ASP A 58 -8.66 5.74 -18.17
N GLN A 59 -9.52 6.76 -18.22
CA GLN A 59 -9.16 8.12 -17.78
C GLN A 59 -8.94 8.19 -16.27
N ILE A 60 -9.77 7.49 -15.49
CA ILE A 60 -9.64 7.39 -14.04
C ILE A 60 -8.33 6.67 -13.69
N GLU A 61 -8.04 5.54 -14.33
CA GLU A 61 -6.81 4.76 -14.14
C GLU A 61 -5.56 5.58 -14.50
N ALA A 62 -5.56 6.28 -15.63
CA ALA A 62 -4.45 7.14 -16.02
C ALA A 62 -4.18 8.25 -15.00
N SER A 63 -5.24 8.85 -14.45
CA SER A 63 -5.14 9.90 -13.43
C SER A 63 -4.62 9.34 -12.10
N PHE A 64 -5.14 8.19 -11.68
CA PHE A 64 -4.70 7.53 -10.46
C PHE A 64 -3.26 7.03 -10.55
N ALA A 65 -2.80 6.55 -11.71
CA ALA A 65 -1.42 6.12 -11.90
C ALA A 65 -0.43 7.25 -11.57
N VAL A 66 -0.69 8.47 -12.02
CA VAL A 66 0.14 9.64 -11.71
C VAL A 66 0.13 9.95 -10.21
N GLN A 67 -1.03 9.91 -9.57
CA GLN A 67 -1.17 10.16 -8.14
C GLN A 67 -0.45 9.09 -7.30
N ARG A 68 -0.63 7.81 -7.66
CA ARG A 68 -0.01 6.66 -7.01
C ARG A 68 1.51 6.77 -7.08
N ASP A 69 2.06 7.06 -8.25
CA ASP A 69 3.52 7.15 -8.44
C ASP A 69 4.14 8.25 -7.55
N ALA A 70 3.44 9.37 -7.36
CA ALA A 70 3.84 10.43 -6.43
C ALA A 70 3.80 9.96 -4.97
N LEU A 71 2.70 9.36 -4.53
CA LEU A 71 2.54 8.86 -3.17
C LEU A 71 3.53 7.73 -2.84
N GLU A 72 3.84 6.86 -3.80
CA GLU A 72 4.89 5.84 -3.66
C GLU A 72 6.29 6.45 -3.55
N ALA A 73 6.54 7.58 -4.23
CA ALA A 73 7.78 8.32 -4.05
C ALA A 73 7.90 8.91 -2.63
N ASP A 74 6.80 9.42 -2.08
CA ASP A 74 6.75 9.94 -0.70
C ASP A 74 7.01 8.84 0.34
N VAL A 75 6.36 7.68 0.20
CA VAL A 75 6.63 6.51 1.05
C VAL A 75 8.11 6.09 0.98
N ARG A 76 8.70 6.06 -0.21
CA ARG A 76 10.14 5.77 -0.37
C ARG A 76 11.03 6.83 0.26
N ALA A 77 10.63 8.10 0.22
CA ALA A 77 11.36 9.19 0.86
C ALA A 77 11.31 9.09 2.39
N ALA A 78 10.12 8.87 2.97
CA ALA A 78 9.95 8.67 4.41
C ALA A 78 10.73 7.45 4.94
N ASN A 79 10.80 6.36 4.15
CA ASN A 79 11.65 5.21 4.49
C ASN A 79 13.14 5.54 4.56
N ARG A 80 13.63 6.39 3.65
CA ARG A 80 15.04 6.85 3.70
C ARG A 80 15.28 7.72 4.93
N GLU A 81 14.37 8.64 5.22
CA GLU A 81 14.42 9.50 6.40
C GLU A 81 14.46 8.67 7.70
N LEU A 82 13.62 7.64 7.80
CA LEU A 82 13.62 6.72 8.93
C LEU A 82 14.95 5.98 9.06
N ALA A 83 15.49 5.46 7.96
CA ALA A 83 16.79 4.79 7.95
C ALA A 83 17.92 5.72 8.42
N ASP A 84 17.96 6.96 7.92
CA ASP A 84 18.94 7.97 8.30
C ASP A 84 18.82 8.35 9.79
N SER A 85 17.58 8.49 10.29
CA SER A 85 17.30 8.81 11.68
C SER A 85 17.76 7.70 12.63
N ILE A 86 17.54 6.43 12.25
CA ILE A 86 18.01 5.27 13.01
C ILE A 86 19.55 5.20 13.01
N ALA A 87 20.19 5.52 11.88
CA ALA A 87 21.66 5.52 11.78
C ALA A 87 22.31 6.63 12.63
N ALA A 88 21.66 7.80 12.73
CA ALA A 88 22.17 8.95 13.48
C ALA A 88 21.90 8.85 15.00
N SER A 89 20.83 8.17 15.41
CA SER A 89 20.38 8.13 16.81
C SER A 89 20.71 6.84 17.56
N LYS A 90 20.84 6.93 18.89
CA LYS A 90 20.95 5.75 19.76
C LYS A 90 19.57 5.29 20.23
N GLY A 91 18.95 4.39 19.47
CA GLY A 91 17.68 3.76 19.84
C GLY A 91 16.46 4.65 19.58
N ASP A 92 15.41 4.47 20.39
CA ASP A 92 14.10 5.12 20.26
C ASP A 92 14.14 6.61 20.67
N SER A 93 14.76 7.42 19.80
CA SER A 93 14.89 8.86 19.96
C SER A 93 13.64 9.62 19.50
N PRO A 94 13.43 10.87 19.93
CA PRO A 94 12.37 11.72 19.38
C PRO A 94 12.40 11.82 17.85
N GLU A 95 13.59 11.87 17.25
CA GLU A 95 13.78 11.96 15.80
C GLU A 95 13.35 10.66 15.09
N VAL A 96 13.71 9.50 15.65
CA VAL A 96 13.27 8.20 15.12
C VAL A 96 11.75 8.07 15.20
N ARG A 97 11.12 8.50 16.30
CA ARG A 97 9.64 8.47 16.43
C ARG A 97 8.96 9.39 15.43
N ALA A 98 9.48 10.60 15.23
CA ALA A 98 8.96 11.51 14.21
C ALA A 98 9.06 10.93 12.79
N ALA A 99 10.17 10.29 12.46
CA ALA A 99 10.34 9.63 11.16
C ALA A 99 9.40 8.42 10.98
N VAL A 100 9.12 7.66 12.05
CA VAL A 100 8.12 6.59 12.04
C VAL A 100 6.72 7.16 11.80
N ASP A 101 6.34 8.24 12.49
CA ASP A 101 5.05 8.89 12.32
C ASP A 101 4.87 9.42 10.89
N HIS A 102 5.90 10.07 10.33
CA HIS A 102 5.89 10.53 8.94
C HIS A 102 5.75 9.37 7.95
N PHE A 103 6.44 8.26 8.19
CA PHE A 103 6.28 7.05 7.37
C PHE A 103 4.85 6.50 7.43
N HIS A 104 4.21 6.47 8.60
CA HIS A 104 2.81 6.06 8.74
C HIS A 104 1.85 7.01 8.01
N ASP A 105 2.08 8.32 8.06
CA ASP A 105 1.26 9.29 7.35
C ASP A 105 1.35 9.12 5.83
N ALA A 106 2.56 8.94 5.29
CA ALA A 106 2.78 8.69 3.87
C ALA A 106 2.11 7.38 3.41
N MET A 107 2.26 6.31 4.20
CA MET A 107 1.58 5.03 3.95
C MET A 107 0.06 5.16 3.99
N GLY A 108 -0.46 5.90 4.98
CA GLY A 108 -1.88 6.16 5.13
C GLY A 108 -2.46 6.99 3.99
N ALA A 109 -1.69 7.95 3.46
CA ALA A 109 -2.09 8.73 2.29
C ALA A 109 -2.22 7.84 1.03
N LEU A 110 -1.25 6.98 0.77
CA LEU A 110 -1.30 6.00 -0.32
C LEU A 110 -2.51 5.07 -0.18
N GLN A 111 -2.75 4.51 1.01
CA GLN A 111 -3.88 3.61 1.24
C GLN A 111 -5.23 4.31 1.03
N LYS A 112 -5.40 5.54 1.53
CA LYS A 112 -6.62 6.33 1.33
C LYS A 112 -6.87 6.64 -0.15
N ALA A 113 -5.82 6.99 -0.90
CA ALA A 113 -5.93 7.26 -2.33
C ALA A 113 -6.37 6.00 -3.10
N THR A 114 -5.81 4.84 -2.78
CA THR A 114 -6.23 3.56 -3.38
C THR A 114 -7.70 3.24 -3.09
N ILE A 115 -8.17 3.45 -1.86
CA ILE A 115 -9.59 3.24 -1.52
C ILE A 115 -10.49 4.22 -2.29
N ALA A 116 -10.08 5.49 -2.40
CA ALA A 116 -10.82 6.48 -3.17
C ALA A 116 -10.93 6.08 -4.66
N HIS A 117 -9.83 5.62 -5.27
CA HIS A 117 -9.80 5.12 -6.64
C HIS A 117 -10.80 3.98 -6.88
N VAL A 118 -10.88 3.02 -5.95
CA VAL A 118 -11.87 1.92 -6.00
C VAL A 118 -13.30 2.46 -6.06
N PHE A 119 -13.62 3.50 -5.28
CA PHE A 119 -14.94 4.13 -5.31
C PHE A 119 -15.19 4.98 -6.57
N GLU A 120 -14.16 5.60 -7.14
CA GLU A 120 -14.26 6.33 -8.41
C GLU A 120 -14.61 5.39 -9.56
N MET A 121 -13.93 4.24 -9.66
CA MET A 121 -14.28 3.20 -10.63
C MET A 121 -15.71 2.70 -10.44
N ARG A 122 -16.11 2.43 -9.20
CA ARG A 122 -17.48 2.00 -8.86
C ARG A 122 -18.53 3.01 -9.34
N ALA A 123 -18.24 4.31 -9.32
CA ALA A 123 -19.18 5.36 -9.69
C ALA A 123 -19.49 5.42 -11.21
N VAL A 124 -18.67 4.77 -12.05
CA VAL A 124 -18.93 4.65 -13.50
C VAL A 124 -19.92 3.51 -13.82
N LEU A 125 -20.06 2.56 -12.89
CA LEU A 125 -20.84 1.34 -13.09
C LEU A 125 -22.34 1.59 -12.96
N THR A 126 -23.11 0.78 -13.68
CA THR A 126 -24.56 0.65 -13.46
C THR A 126 -24.84 0.01 -12.11
N PRO A 127 -26.05 0.15 -11.54
CA PRO A 127 -26.39 -0.46 -10.26
C PRO A 127 -26.16 -1.98 -10.20
N GLU A 128 -26.38 -2.69 -11.30
CA GLU A 128 -26.17 -4.15 -11.35
C GLU A 128 -24.68 -4.51 -11.38
N GLN A 129 -23.89 -3.83 -12.23
CA GLN A 129 -22.43 -3.99 -12.26
C GLN A 129 -21.80 -3.65 -10.90
N ALA A 130 -22.28 -2.58 -10.23
CA ALA A 130 -21.80 -2.19 -8.91
C ALA A 130 -22.05 -3.27 -7.84
N ARG A 131 -23.17 -4.01 -7.91
CA ARG A 131 -23.41 -5.15 -6.99
C ARG A 131 -22.38 -6.27 -7.18
N ILE A 132 -22.01 -6.57 -8.42
CA ILE A 132 -20.99 -7.58 -8.73
C ILE A 132 -19.63 -7.08 -8.21
N PHE A 133 -19.27 -5.84 -8.54
CA PHE A 133 -18.04 -5.20 -8.08
C PHE A 133 -17.91 -5.23 -6.55
N ASP A 134 -18.94 -4.77 -5.82
CA ASP A 134 -18.95 -4.70 -4.35
C ASP A 134 -18.74 -6.09 -3.71
N LYS A 135 -19.36 -7.13 -4.29
CA LYS A 135 -19.21 -8.51 -3.82
C LYS A 135 -17.77 -9.01 -4.00
N GLU A 136 -17.17 -8.74 -5.15
CA GLU A 136 -15.81 -9.18 -5.48
C GLU A 136 -14.77 -8.44 -4.61
N ILE A 137 -14.95 -7.14 -4.40
CA ILE A 137 -14.10 -6.34 -3.49
C ILE A 137 -14.23 -6.83 -2.05
N ALA A 138 -15.44 -7.02 -1.54
CA ALA A 138 -15.65 -7.55 -0.20
C ALA A 138 -15.02 -8.93 -0.03
N GLY A 139 -15.14 -9.79 -1.06
CA GLY A 139 -14.46 -11.07 -1.15
C GLY A 139 -12.94 -10.90 -1.02
N ALA A 140 -12.31 -10.10 -1.88
CA ALA A 140 -10.87 -9.85 -1.89
C ALA A 140 -10.35 -9.33 -0.54
N LEU A 141 -11.09 -8.45 0.14
CA LEU A 141 -10.72 -7.88 1.44
C LEU A 141 -10.88 -8.86 2.61
N THR A 142 -11.65 -9.93 2.45
CA THR A 142 -11.94 -10.91 3.51
C THR A 142 -11.33 -12.28 3.25
N GLN A 143 -10.61 -12.46 2.14
CA GLN A 143 -9.88 -13.71 1.91
C GLN A 143 -8.70 -13.78 2.88
N GLU A 144 -8.67 -14.82 3.71
CA GLU A 144 -7.48 -15.14 4.49
C GLU A 144 -6.38 -15.64 3.53
N PRO A 145 -5.13 -15.16 3.67
CA PRO A 145 -4.01 -15.72 2.93
C PRO A 145 -3.87 -17.20 3.32
N ARG A 146 -3.96 -18.10 2.34
CA ARG A 146 -3.76 -19.54 2.52
C ARG A 146 -2.31 -19.89 2.77
#